data_AF-A0A7J9PY88-F1
#
_entry.id   AF-A0A7J9PY88-F1
#
_cell.length_a   1.000
_cell.length_b   1.000
_cell.length_c   1.000
_cell.angle_alpha   90.00
_cell.angle_beta   90.00
_cell.angle_gamma   90.00
#
_symmetry.space_group_name_H-M   'P 1'
#
loop_
_entity.id
_entity.type
_entity.pdbx_description
1 polymer ?
#
loop_
_entity_poly.entity_id
_entity_poly.type
_entity_poly.pdbx_seq_one_letter_code
_entity_poly.pdbx_strand_id
1 'polypeptide(L)' 'MKGIIECRKMKTVTKELIRNYNIPENLINVDNEKKRIEVAPWVLEKISKQLPYKCFIVEEYPTADRLEVERIRLK' A
#
# COMPACT_ATOMS: atom_id res chain seq x y z
N MET A 1 -1.56 -7.65 -8.79
CA MET A 1 -0.68 -6.53 -8.37
C MET A 1 -1.31 -5.74 -7.23
N LYS A 2 -0.51 -5.24 -6.29
CA LYS A 2 -0.92 -4.43 -5.13
C LYS A 2 0.00 -3.23 -4.96
N GLY A 3 -0.55 -2.10 -4.54
CA GLY A 3 0.23 -0.97 -4.03
C GLY A 3 0.54 -1.19 -2.55
N ILE A 4 1.77 -0.92 -2.13
CA ILE A 4 2.25 -1.14 -0.77
C ILE A 4 2.84 0.15 -0.22
N ILE A 5 2.44 0.49 1.00
CA ILE A 5 3.02 1.56 1.80
C ILE A 5 3.62 0.94 3.06
N GLU A 6 4.95 1.03 3.19
CA GLU A 6 5.64 0.59 4.40
C GLU A 6 5.65 1.72 5.43
N CYS A 7 5.03 1.50 6.58
CA CYS A 7 5.00 2.47 7.67
C CYS A 7 4.87 1.80 9.04
N ARG A 8 5.43 2.43 10.09
CA ARG A 8 5.33 1.91 11.47
C ARG A 8 3.96 2.16 12.10
N LYS A 9 3.32 3.29 11.77
CA LYS A 9 2.06 3.74 12.40
C LYS A 9 0.87 3.49 11.47
N MET A 10 0.63 2.23 11.11
CA MET A 10 -0.37 1.85 10.10
C MET A 10 -1.76 2.48 10.33
N LYS A 11 -2.28 2.43 11.56
CA LYS A 11 -3.58 3.04 11.91
C LYS A 11 -3.64 4.55 11.64
N THR A 12 -2.56 5.27 11.92
CA THR A 12 -2.48 6.71 11.68
C THR A 12 -2.40 7.00 10.20
N VAL A 13 -1.57 6.26 9.47
CA VAL A 13 -1.40 6.41 8.02
C VAL A 13 -2.69 6.09 7.28
N THR A 14 -3.41 5.01 7.63
CA THR A 14 -4.72 4.71 7.03
C THR A 14 -5.71 5.87 7.19
N LYS A 15 -5.77 6.49 8.38
CA LYS A 15 -6.63 7.67 8.59
C LYS A 15 -6.19 8.87 7.74
N GLU A 16 -4.89 9.06 7.58
CA GLU A 16 -4.32 10.11 6.72
C GLU A 16 -4.69 9.86 5.25
N LEU A 17 -4.56 8.63 4.76
CA LEU A 17 -4.93 8.23 3.40
C LEU A 17 -6.42 8.49 3.11
N ILE A 18 -7.29 8.15 4.06
CA ILE A 18 -8.73 8.38 3.91
C ILE A 18 -9.07 9.87 3.92
N ARG A 19 -8.53 10.63 4.88
CA ARG A 19 -8.94 12.04 5.09
C ARG A 19 -8.22 13.03 4.19
N ASN A 20 -6.91 12.86 4.00
CA ASN A 20 -6.07 13.85 3.31
C ASN A 20 -5.94 13.54 1.82
N TYR A 21 -6.01 12.26 1.44
CA TYR A 21 -5.88 11.80 0.05
C TYR A 21 -7.20 11.28 -0.52
N ASN A 22 -8.29 11.36 0.26
CA ASN A 22 -9.65 10.99 -0.14
C ASN A 22 -9.76 9.58 -0.71
N ILE A 23 -8.95 8.64 -0.18
CA ILE A 23 -8.94 7.25 -0.60
C ILE A 23 -10.09 6.50 0.10
N PRO A 24 -11.01 5.87 -0.65
CA PRO A 24 -12.04 5.04 -0.07
C PRO A 24 -11.48 3.91 0.80
N GLU A 25 -12.10 3.66 1.95
CA GLU A 25 -11.65 2.62 2.89
C GLU A 25 -11.66 1.21 2.27
N ASN A 26 -12.60 0.93 1.37
CA ASN A 26 -12.66 -0.35 0.63
C ASN A 26 -11.48 -0.57 -0.33
N LEU A 27 -10.69 0.47 -0.63
CA LEU A 27 -9.46 0.37 -1.42
C LEU A 27 -8.21 0.28 -0.55
N ILE A 28 -8.36 0.24 0.78
CA ILE A 28 -7.27 0.14 1.73
C ILE A 28 -7.40 -1.17 2.51
N ASN A 29 -6.32 -1.92 2.56
CA ASN A 29 -6.21 -3.10 3.42
C ASN A 29 -4.99 -2.96 4.33
N VAL A 30 -5.15 -3.24 5.62
CA VAL A 30 -4.04 -3.20 6.58
C VAL A 30 -3.56 -4.62 6.83
N ASP A 31 -2.38 -4.93 6.30
CA ASP A 31 -1.73 -6.22 6.47
C ASP A 31 -0.83 -6.17 7.72
N ASN A 32 -1.39 -6.65 8.84
CA ASN A 32 -0.68 -6.69 10.12
C ASN A 32 0.42 -7.76 10.16
N GLU A 33 0.31 -8.82 9.37
CA GLU A 33 1.28 -9.90 9.30
C GLU A 33 2.56 -9.41 8.61
N LYS A 34 2.41 -8.78 7.44
CA LYS A 34 3.52 -8.19 6.68
C LYS A 34 3.86 -6.74 7.10
N LYS A 35 3.17 -6.19 8.11
CA LYS A 35 3.37 -4.83 8.68
C LYS A 35 3.35 -3.71 7.63
N ARG A 36 2.36 -3.74 6.76
CA ARG A 36 2.23 -2.81 5.62
C ARG A 36 0.79 -2.44 5.34
N ILE A 37 0.60 -1.34 4.63
CA ILE A 37 -0.72 -0.97 4.10
C ILE A 37 -0.74 -1.32 2.63
N GLU A 38 -1.77 -2.05 2.23
CA GLU A 38 -2.06 -2.39 0.84
C GLU A 38 -3.13 -1.44 0.30
N VAL A 39 -2.93 -0.97 -0.92
CA VAL A 39 -3.89 -0.13 -1.64
C VAL A 39 -3.95 -0.53 -3.10
N ALA A 40 -4.98 -0.09 -3.81
CA ALA A 40 -5.04 -0.26 -5.25
C ALA A 40 -3.79 0.35 -5.95
N PRO A 41 -3.09 -0.40 -6.84
CA PRO A 41 -1.85 0.05 -7.48
C PRO A 41 -1.95 1.44 -8.14
N TRP A 42 -2.99 1.65 -8.95
CA TRP A 42 -3.22 2.90 -9.69
C TRP A 42 -3.49 4.10 -8.77
N VAL A 43 -3.99 3.87 -7.55
CA VAL A 43 -4.16 4.93 -6.56
C VAL A 43 -2.79 5.31 -6.02
N LEU A 44 -1.98 4.32 -5.64
CA LEU A 44 -0.66 4.57 -5.08
C LEU A 44 0.28 5.23 -6.08
N GLU A 45 0.26 4.84 -7.35
CA GLU A 45 1.07 5.48 -8.39
C GLU A 45 0.80 6.99 -8.47
N LYS A 46 -0.46 7.41 -8.35
CA LYS A 46 -0.86 8.82 -8.39
C LYS A 46 -0.40 9.63 -7.18
N ILE A 47 -0.43 9.03 -5.98
CA ILE A 47 -0.17 9.76 -4.72
C ILE A 47 1.23 9.51 -4.13
N SER A 48 1.95 8.49 -4.60
CA SER A 48 3.24 8.04 -4.04
C SER A 48 4.26 9.16 -3.90
N LYS A 49 4.31 10.10 -4.86
CA LYS A 49 5.21 11.26 -4.83
C LYS A 49 4.93 12.21 -3.67
N GLN A 50 3.67 12.32 -3.23
CA GLN A 50 3.22 13.19 -2.14
C GLN A 50 3.37 12.54 -0.76
N LEU A 51 3.32 11.20 -0.72
CA LEU A 51 3.45 10.47 0.54
C LEU A 51 4.87 10.54 1.11
N PRO A 52 5.05 10.75 2.42
CA PRO A 52 6.37 10.71 3.07
C PRO A 52 6.84 9.27 3.38
N TYR A 53 6.22 8.25 2.79
CA TYR A 53 6.45 6.84 3.06
C TYR A 53 7.09 6.13 1.88
N LYS A 54 7.74 5.00 2.14
CA LYS A 54 8.25 4.13 1.07
C LYS A 54 7.09 3.44 0.38
N CYS A 55 7.00 3.63 -0.93
CA CYS A 55 5.87 3.16 -1.74
C CYS A 55 6.35 2.18 -2.81
N PHE A 56 5.62 1.08 -2.97
CA PHE A 56 5.97 0.03 -3.92
C PHE A 56 4.73 -0.47 -4.67
N ILE A 57 4.91 -0.96 -5.89
CA ILE A 57 3.96 -1.84 -6.55
C ILE A 57 4.55 -3.25 -6.48
N VAL A 58 3.75 -4.20 -5.99
CA VAL A 58 4.16 -5.60 -5.85
C VAL A 58 3.21 -6.51 -6.60
N GLU A 59 3.79 -7.47 -7.31
CA GLU A 59 3.04 -8.55 -7.95
C GLU A 59 3.12 -9.81 -7.09
N GLU A 60 1.96 -10.28 -6.62
CA GLU A 60 1.82 -11.51 -5.84
C GLU A 60 1.12 -12.56 -6.71
N TYR A 61 1.63 -13.79 -6.67
CA TYR A 61 0.91 -14.93 -7.24
C TYR A 61 -0.16 -15.43 -6.25
N PRO A 62 -1.28 -15.96 -6.74
CA PRO A 62 -2.38 -16.48 -5.91
C PRO A 62 -2.03 -17.86 -5.32
N THR A 63 -0.84 -17.99 -4.72
CA THR A 63 -0.48 -19.15 -3.90
C THR A 63 -0.90 -18.89 -2.45
N ALA A 64 -1.06 -19.96 -1.66
CA ALA A 64 -1.45 -19.85 -0.25
C ALA A 64 -0.55 -18.87 0.53
N ASP A 65 0.75 -18.87 0.22
CA ASP A 65 1.76 -18.05 0.88
C ASP A 65 1.91 -16.62 0.30
N ARG A 66 1.14 -16.26 -0.73
CA ARG A 66 1.21 -14.95 -1.44
C ARG A 66 2.65 -14.54 -1.75
N LEU A 67 3.33 -15.38 -2.51
CA LEU A 67 4.71 -15.15 -2.90
C LEU A 67 4.82 -13.86 -3.73
N GLU A 68 5.71 -12.96 -3.30
CA GLU A 68 6.05 -11.73 -4.02
C GLU A 68 7.04 -12.08 -5.13
N VAL A 69 6.67 -11.79 -6.37
CA VAL A 69 7.51 -12.10 -7.53
C VAL A 69 8.22 -10.86 -8.06
N GLU A 70 7.53 -9.71 -8.09
CA GLU A 70 8.13 -8.44 -8.49
C GLU A 70 7.82 -7.35 -7.48
N ARG A 71 8.81 -6.47 -7.24
CA ARG A 71 8.69 -5.30 -6.37
C ARG A 71 9.31 -4.08 -7.02
N ILE A 72 8.45 -3.17 -7.46
CA ILE A 72 8.82 -1.92 -8.12
C ILE A 72 8.72 -0.79 -7.11
N ARG A 73 9.82 -0.04 -6.91
CA ARG A 73 9.82 1.13 -6.02
C ARG A 73 9.27 2.35 -6.73
N LEU A 74 8.29 3.01 -6.12
CA LEU A 74 7.73 4.28 -6.58
C LEU A 74 8.44 5.49 -5.95
N LYS A 75 8.84 5.37 -4.67
CA LYS A 75 9.54 6.39 -3.87
C LYS A 75 10.23 5.73 -2.67
#